data_AF-A0A7Y5WS70-F1
#
_entry.id   AF-A0A7Y5WS70-F1
#
_cell.length_a   1.000
_cell.length_b   1.000
_cell.length_c   1.000
_cell.angle_alpha   90.00
_cell.angle_beta   90.00
_cell.angle_gamma   90.00
#
_symmetry.space_group_name_H-M   'P 1'
#
loop_
_entity.id
_entity.type
_entity.pdbx_description
1 polymer ?
#
loop_
_entity_poly.entity_id
_entity_poly.type
_entity_poly.pdbx_seq_one_letter_code
_entity_poly.pdbx_strand_id
1 'polypeptide(L)'
;MFGRGSEEAQALAAAGIPFEIVPGVTAGVAAPAYAGIPVTHRGVATSVTFVTGHEDPAKPDTQTDWAALARAGGTIVLYMGVKTLPRIATALIAGGMAAATPAAAVQWGTHARQRTVVGTLATLSDEIA
;
A
#
# COMPACT_ATOMS: atom_id res chain seq x y z
N MET A 1 -8.97 6.88 2.07
CA MET A 1 -8.65 5.58 1.45
C MET A 1 -8.50 4.53 2.54
N PHE A 2 -9.03 3.31 2.34
CA PHE A 2 -8.98 2.18 3.31
C PHE A 2 -9.42 2.51 4.75
N GLY A 3 -10.24 3.54 4.94
CA GLY A 3 -10.66 4.02 6.27
C GLY A 3 -12.14 3.80 6.55
N ARG A 4 -12.84 3.00 5.74
CA ARG A 4 -14.29 2.71 5.85
C ARG A 4 -15.24 3.91 5.84
N GLY A 5 -14.76 5.14 5.64
CA GLY A 5 -15.59 6.34 5.63
C GLY A 5 -16.76 6.36 4.64
N SER A 6 -16.72 5.54 3.58
CA SER A 6 -17.88 5.36 2.68
C SER A 6 -19.05 4.64 3.37
N GLU A 7 -18.77 3.68 4.26
CA GLU A 7 -19.79 2.96 5.01
C GLU A 7 -20.48 3.89 6.02
N GLU A 8 -19.70 4.75 6.68
CA GLU A 8 -20.21 5.80 7.58
C GLU A 8 -21.09 6.80 6.83
N ALA A 9 -20.62 7.30 5.68
CA ALA A 9 -21.37 8.21 4.83
C ALA A 9 -22.69 7.58 4.32
N GLN A 10 -22.68 6.30 3.95
CA GLN A 10 -23.89 5.58 3.56
C GLN A 10 -24.91 5.49 4.71
N ALA A 11 -24.45 5.21 5.93
CA ALA A 11 -25.32 5.14 7.09
C ALA A 11 -25.95 6.51 7.42
N LEU A 12 -25.16 7.60 7.36
CA LEU A 12 -25.67 8.96 7.57
C LEU A 12 -26.67 9.38 6.50
N ALA A 13 -26.38 9.09 5.23
CA ALA A 13 -27.28 9.34 4.12
C ALA A 13 -28.61 8.59 4.28
N ALA A 14 -28.57 7.31 4.67
CA ALA A 14 -29.77 6.51 4.91
C ALA A 14 -30.62 7.03 6.09
N ALA A 15 -29.98 7.67 7.07
CA ALA A 15 -30.65 8.31 8.20
C ALA A 15 -31.11 9.75 7.92
N GLY A 16 -30.85 10.31 6.73
CA GLY A 16 -31.15 11.70 6.40
C GLY A 16 -30.32 12.72 7.19
N ILE A 17 -29.17 12.32 7.72
CA ILE A 17 -28.27 13.19 8.49
C ILE A 17 -27.31 13.89 7.52
N PRO A 18 -27.23 15.23 7.52
CA PRO A 18 -26.30 15.95 6.66
C PRO A 18 -24.86 15.75 7.12
N PHE A 19 -23.96 15.60 6.16
CA PHE A 19 -22.51 15.47 6.40
C PHE A 19 -21.71 16.06 5.25
N GLU A 20 -20.41 16.25 5.49
CA GLU A 20 -19.45 16.66 4.48
C GLU A 20 -18.25 15.71 4.47
N ILE A 21 -17.56 15.63 3.33
CA ILE A 21 -16.30 14.90 3.20
C ILE A 21 -15.18 15.92 3.04
N VAL A 22 -14.30 16.01 4.06
CA VAL A 22 -13.11 16.85 4.01
C VAL A 22 -11.90 15.99 3.59
N PRO A 23 -11.29 16.22 2.42
CA PRO A 23 -10.15 15.42 1.96
C PRO A 23 -8.92 15.59 2.87
N GLY A 24 -8.22 14.49 3.12
CA GLY A 24 -6.95 14.47 3.86
C GLY A 24 -5.77 14.00 3.00
N VAL A 25 -4.56 14.30 3.46
CA VAL A 25 -3.34 13.76 2.84
C VAL A 25 -3.17 12.30 3.27
N THR A 26 -3.10 11.41 2.30
CA THR A 26 -3.04 9.97 2.54
C THR A 26 -1.62 9.49 2.86
N ALA A 27 -1.49 8.47 3.72
CA ALA A 27 -0.20 7.92 4.12
C ALA A 27 0.64 7.42 2.94
N GLY A 28 -0.02 6.85 1.92
CA GLY A 28 0.62 6.31 0.73
C GLY A 28 1.28 7.36 -0.17
N VAL A 29 1.05 8.64 0.08
CA VAL A 29 1.77 9.74 -0.57
C VAL A 29 2.69 10.44 0.42
N ALA A 30 2.19 10.73 1.63
CA ALA A 30 2.94 11.49 2.63
C ALA A 30 4.16 10.73 3.17
N ALA A 31 3.98 9.47 3.58
CA ALA A 31 5.05 8.67 4.16
C ALA A 31 6.25 8.45 3.21
N PRO A 32 6.06 8.02 1.95
CA PRO A 32 7.19 7.87 1.03
C PRO A 32 7.82 9.22 0.67
N ALA A 33 7.04 10.31 0.55
CA ALA A 33 7.61 11.64 0.33
C ALA A 33 8.56 12.08 1.46
N TYR A 34 8.17 11.86 2.71
CA TYR A 34 9.03 12.14 3.89
C TYR A 34 10.18 11.14 4.05
N ALA A 35 10.18 10.04 3.31
CA ALA A 35 11.30 9.13 3.17
C ALA A 35 12.20 9.44 1.95
N GLY A 36 11.90 10.51 1.20
CA GLY A 36 12.63 10.88 -0.02
C GLY A 36 12.29 10.03 -1.25
N ILE A 37 11.17 9.30 -1.22
CA ILE A 37 10.74 8.38 -2.27
C ILE A 37 9.51 8.97 -2.98
N PRO A 38 9.64 9.51 -4.20
CA PRO A 38 8.49 9.94 -4.97
C PRO A 38 7.71 8.72 -5.47
N VAL A 39 6.38 8.74 -5.36
CA VAL A 39 5.51 7.63 -5.82
C VAL A 39 5.34 7.56 -7.33
N THR A 40 5.80 8.59 -8.05
CA THR A 40 5.91 8.62 -9.50
C THR A 40 7.21 9.32 -9.87
N HIS A 41 7.84 8.88 -10.95
CA HIS A 41 9.06 9.52 -11.45
C HIS A 41 9.20 9.25 -12.94
N ARG A 42 9.51 10.29 -13.72
CA ARG A 42 9.68 10.18 -15.17
C ARG A 42 10.79 9.17 -15.48
N GLY A 43 10.49 8.18 -16.32
CA GLY A 43 11.44 7.13 -16.67
C GLY A 43 11.61 6.02 -15.62
N VAL A 44 10.86 6.06 -14.51
CA VAL A 44 10.86 5.00 -13.49
C VAL A 44 9.45 4.44 -13.28
N ALA A 45 8.48 5.30 -12.95
CA ALA A 45 7.10 4.91 -12.71
C ALA A 45 6.12 6.01 -13.17
N THR A 46 5.30 5.70 -14.16
CA THR A 46 4.22 6.57 -14.67
C THR A 46 2.86 6.29 -14.03
N SER A 47 2.77 5.23 -13.23
CA SER A 47 1.58 4.79 -12.51
C SER A 47 1.91 4.50 -11.05
N VAL A 48 0.91 4.69 -10.20
CA VAL A 48 0.93 4.27 -8.79
C VAL A 48 -0.36 3.51 -8.48
N THR A 49 -0.22 2.37 -7.82
CA THR A 49 -1.36 1.57 -7.37
C THR A 49 -1.38 1.49 -5.85
N PHE A 50 -2.48 1.93 -5.24
CA PHE A 50 -2.74 1.79 -3.81
C PHE A 50 -3.55 0.52 -3.56
N VAL A 51 -3.03 -0.38 -2.72
CA VAL A 51 -3.66 -1.69 -2.46
C VAL A 51 -3.57 -2.03 -0.98
N THR A 52 -4.54 -2.79 -0.47
CA THR A 52 -4.51 -3.34 0.89
C THR A 52 -3.89 -4.74 0.88
N GLY A 53 -2.94 -4.98 1.78
CA GLY A 53 -2.41 -6.30 2.07
C GLY A 53 -3.20 -7.05 3.15
N HIS A 54 -4.19 -6.40 3.75
CA HIS A 54 -5.13 -7.05 4.66
C HIS A 54 -6.30 -7.62 3.86
N GLU A 55 -6.48 -8.93 3.99
CA GLU A 55 -7.61 -9.68 3.45
C GLU A 55 -8.34 -10.34 4.62
N ASP A 56 -9.66 -10.42 4.51
CA ASP A 56 -10.50 -11.11 5.48
C ASP A 56 -10.08 -12.60 5.54
N PRO A 57 -9.60 -13.11 6.69
CA PRO A 57 -9.19 -14.50 6.84
C PRO A 57 -10.30 -15.52 6.56
N ALA A 58 -11.57 -15.08 6.62
CA ALA A 58 -12.74 -15.93 6.34
C ALA A 58 -13.03 -16.10 4.84
N LYS A 59 -12.35 -15.37 3.95
CA LYS A 59 -12.51 -15.52 2.51
C LYS A 59 -11.44 -16.44 1.92
N PRO A 60 -11.82 -17.49 1.16
CA PRO A 60 -10.87 -18.47 0.62
C PRO A 60 -9.97 -17.89 -0.48
N ASP A 61 -10.43 -16.86 -1.18
CA ASP A 61 -9.70 -16.25 -2.29
C ASP A 61 -9.10 -14.88 -1.93
N THR A 62 -7.86 -14.68 -2.35
CA THR A 62 -7.18 -13.38 -2.35
C THR A 62 -7.96 -12.45 -3.30
N GLN A 63 -8.48 -11.33 -2.81
CA GLN A 63 -9.26 -10.39 -3.65
C GLN A 63 -8.34 -9.63 -4.62
N THR A 64 -7.04 -9.61 -4.35
CA THR A 64 -6.04 -8.91 -5.16
C THR A 64 -5.34 -9.87 -6.12
N ASP A 65 -5.41 -9.60 -7.43
CA ASP A 65 -4.57 -10.26 -8.42
C ASP A 65 -3.15 -9.69 -8.41
N TRP A 66 -2.30 -10.26 -7.53
CA TRP A 66 -0.90 -9.86 -7.41
C TRP A 66 -0.10 -10.08 -8.69
N ALA A 67 -0.45 -11.08 -9.49
CA ALA A 67 0.25 -11.36 -10.74
C ALA A 67 -0.07 -10.28 -11.79
N ALA A 68 -1.33 -9.85 -11.91
CA ALA A 68 -1.70 -8.72 -12.73
C ALA A 68 -1.02 -7.43 -12.26
N LEU A 69 -0.95 -7.20 -10.95
CA LEU A 69 -0.30 -6.02 -10.38
C LEU A 69 1.21 -5.99 -10.69
N ALA A 70 1.89 -7.14 -10.59
CA ALA A 70 3.29 -7.27 -10.98
C ALA A 70 3.52 -6.91 -12.46
N ARG A 71 2.62 -7.36 -13.35
CA ARG A 71 2.69 -7.06 -14.80
C ARG A 71 2.32 -5.62 -15.14
N ALA A 72 1.42 -4.99 -14.38
CA ALA A 72 1.02 -3.61 -14.59
C ALA A 72 2.18 -2.62 -14.41
N GLY A 73 3.17 -2.98 -13.59
CA GLY A 73 4.34 -2.16 -13.31
C GLY A 73 4.01 -0.86 -12.56
N GLY A 74 4.98 0.05 -12.51
CA GLY A 74 4.90 1.27 -11.72
C GLY A 74 5.11 1.04 -10.22
N THR A 75 4.71 2.02 -9.41
CA THR A 75 4.90 1.97 -7.96
C THR A 75 3.70 1.32 -7.27
N ILE A 76 3.96 0.30 -6.45
CA ILE A 76 2.94 -0.34 -5.61
C ILE A 76 3.05 0.22 -4.20
N VAL A 77 1.95 0.80 -3.70
CA VAL A 77 1.86 1.28 -2.31
C VAL A 77 0.91 0.37 -1.53
N LEU A 78 1.50 -0.41 -0.62
CA LEU A 78 0.80 -1.43 0.15
C LEU A 78 0.39 -0.92 1.54
N TYR A 79 -0.92 -0.86 1.79
CA TYR A 79 -1.50 -0.56 3.10
C TYR A 79 -1.74 -1.83 3.90
N MET A 80 -1.62 -1.75 5.22
CA MET A 80 -1.99 -2.84 6.14
C MET A 80 -1.35 -4.20 5.80
N GLY A 81 -0.18 -4.18 5.16
CA GLY A 81 0.45 -5.36 4.57
C GLY A 81 1.64 -5.92 5.36
N VAL A 82 2.04 -5.34 6.50
CA VAL A 82 3.28 -5.72 7.21
C VAL A 82 3.33 -7.22 7.52
N LYS A 83 2.25 -7.79 8.08
CA LYS A 83 2.18 -9.22 8.41
C LYS A 83 2.08 -10.12 7.18
N THR A 84 1.52 -9.63 6.08
CA THR A 84 1.28 -10.39 4.85
C THR A 84 2.35 -10.16 3.79
N LEU A 85 3.33 -9.30 4.07
CA LEU A 85 4.38 -8.89 3.14
C LEU A 85 5.17 -10.09 2.57
N PRO A 86 5.59 -11.12 3.35
CA PRO A 86 6.31 -12.26 2.78
C PRO A 86 5.51 -12.97 1.68
N ARG A 87 4.21 -13.18 1.92
CA ARG A 87 3.29 -13.80 0.96
C ARG A 87 3.10 -12.93 -0.28
N ILE A 88 2.89 -11.63 -0.08
CA ILE A 88 2.66 -10.67 -1.17
C ILE A 88 3.91 -10.53 -2.04
N ALA A 89 5.09 -10.43 -1.43
CA ALA A 89 6.37 -10.39 -2.14
C ALA A 89 6.56 -11.64 -3.00
N THR A 90 6.28 -12.83 -2.45
CA THR A 90 6.34 -14.10 -3.19
C THR A 90 5.39 -14.09 -4.39
N ALA A 91 4.14 -13.63 -4.21
CA ALA A 91 3.15 -13.56 -5.27
C ALA A 91 3.52 -12.55 -6.38
N LEU A 92 4.08 -11.39 -6.01
CA LEU A 92 4.56 -10.39 -6.97
C LEU A 92 5.75 -10.90 -7.78
N ILE A 93 6.69 -11.59 -7.14
CA ILE A 93 7.84 -12.21 -7.81
C ILE A 93 7.39 -13.30 -8.78
N ALA A 94 6.48 -14.19 -8.33
CA ALA A 94 5.87 -15.20 -9.20
C ALA A 94 5.08 -14.57 -10.37
N GLY A 95 4.53 -13.38 -10.15
CA GLY A 95 3.86 -12.55 -11.16
C GLY A 95 4.78 -11.89 -12.19
N GLY A 96 6.11 -11.99 -12.02
CA GLY A 96 7.12 -11.46 -12.94
C GLY A 96 7.86 -10.21 -12.44
N MET A 97 7.60 -9.73 -11.22
CA MET A 97 8.36 -8.63 -10.65
C MET A 97 9.75 -9.12 -10.21
N ALA A 98 10.82 -8.37 -10.52
CA ALA A 98 12.16 -8.79 -10.13
C ALA A 98 12.30 -8.84 -8.59
N ALA A 99 12.93 -9.91 -8.08
CA ALA A 99 13.23 -10.04 -6.65
C ALA A 99 14.08 -8.87 -6.12
N ALA A 100 14.93 -8.32 -6.98
CA ALA A 100 15.80 -7.17 -6.70
C ALA A 100 15.09 -5.81 -6.82
N THR A 101 13.78 -5.76 -7.15
CA THR A 101 13.03 -4.50 -7.22
C THR A 101 13.18 -3.74 -5.90
N PRO A 102 13.60 -2.46 -5.92
CA PRO A 102 13.72 -1.66 -4.70
C PRO A 102 12.40 -1.58 -3.95
N ALA A 103 12.45 -1.77 -2.64
CA ALA A 103 11.29 -1.71 -1.78
C ALA A 103 11.62 -0.97 -0.48
N ALA A 104 10.63 -0.31 0.10
CA ALA A 104 10.79 0.40 1.36
C ALA A 104 9.57 0.23 2.26
N ALA A 105 9.81 0.16 3.56
CA ALA A 105 8.79 0.23 4.60
C ALA A 105 8.99 1.51 5.42
N VAL A 106 7.93 2.31 5.52
CA VAL A 106 7.93 3.54 6.30
C VAL A 106 7.01 3.37 7.50
N GLN A 107 7.61 3.25 8.68
CA GLN A 107 6.91 3.16 9.94
C GLN A 107 6.75 4.56 10.54
N TRP A 108 5.55 4.88 11.05
CA TRP A 108 5.24 6.20 11.62
C TRP A 108 5.54 7.36 10.65
N GLY A 109 5.19 7.19 9.36
CA GLY A 109 5.42 8.21 8.35
C GLY A 109 4.91 9.59 8.78
N THR A 110 5.70 10.64 8.55
CA THR A 110 5.49 12.05 8.95
C THR A 110 5.55 12.36 10.46
N HIS A 111 5.68 11.36 11.34
CA HIS A 111 5.92 11.61 12.76
C HIS A 111 7.41 11.86 13.04
N ALA A 112 7.71 12.54 14.16
CA ALA A 112 9.08 12.76 14.63
C ALA A 112 9.89 11.47 14.87
N ARG A 113 9.19 10.34 15.06
CA ARG A 113 9.77 9.00 15.25
C ARG A 113 9.73 8.13 13.99
N GLN A 114 9.59 8.74 12.80
CA GLN A 114 9.56 8.00 11.54
C GLN A 114 10.80 7.11 11.42
N ARG A 115 10.58 5.85 11.01
CA ARG A 115 11.65 4.91 10.65
C ARG A 115 11.42 4.45 9.22
N THR A 116 12.45 4.59 8.40
CA THR A 116 12.44 4.09 7.02
C THR A 116 13.42 2.92 6.93
N VAL A 117 12.93 1.79 6.43
CA VAL A 117 13.73 0.61 6.10
C VAL A 117 13.70 0.45 4.59
N VAL A 118 14.85 0.24 3.96
CA VAL A 118 14.99 0.09 2.51
C VAL A 118 15.74 -1.21 2.24
N GLY A 119 15.18 -1.97 1.32
CA GLY A 119 15.74 -3.23 0.85
C GLY A 119 15.25 -3.54 -0.55
N THR A 120 15.07 -4.82 -0.82
CA THR A 120 14.48 -5.31 -2.07
C THR A 120 13.15 -5.99 -1.79
N LEU A 121 12.38 -6.24 -2.84
CA LEU A 121 11.15 -7.02 -2.74
C LEU A 121 11.37 -8.37 -2.03
N ALA A 122 12.53 -9.00 -2.24
CA ALA A 122 12.88 -10.27 -1.60
C ALA A 122 13.38 -10.15 -0.16
N THR A 123 13.94 -9.02 0.27
CA THR A 123 14.60 -8.88 1.58
C THR A 123 13.83 -8.05 2.58
N LEU A 124 12.89 -7.21 2.11
CA LEU A 124 12.24 -6.21 2.97
C LEU A 124 11.50 -6.84 4.16
N SER A 125 10.93 -8.04 4.02
CA SER A 125 10.25 -8.72 5.14
C SER A 125 11.18 -9.02 6.32
N ASP A 126 12.44 -9.31 6.03
CA ASP A 126 13.42 -9.73 7.03
C ASP A 126 14.03 -8.51 7.72
N GLU A 127 14.13 -7.39 7.00
CA GLU A 127 14.70 -6.13 7.50
C GLU A 127 13.75 -5.33 8.40
N ILE A 128 12.44 -5.59 8.32
CA ILE A 128 11.41 -4.90 9.13
C ILE A 128 11.03 -5.66 10.41
N ALA A 129 11.63 -6.84 10.64
CA ALA A 129 11.40 -7.67 11.83
C ALA A 129 11.82 -6.98 13.14
#